data_AF-A0A835GC69-F1
#
_entry.id   AF-A0A835GC69-F1
#
_cell.length_a   1.000
_cell.length_b   1.000
_cell.length_c   1.000
_cell.angle_alpha   90.00
_cell.angle_beta   90.00
_cell.angle_gamma   90.00
#
_symmetry.space_group_name_H-M   'P 1'
#
loop_
_entity.id
_entity.type
_entity.pdbx_description
1 polymer ?
#
loop_
_entity_poly.entity_id
_entity_poly.type
_entity_poly.pdbx_seq_one_letter_code
_entity_poly.pdbx_strand_id
1 'polypeptide(L)'
;MDLIYSMRRKPLKCEPPHFESVTDPEVVRPICTISTCNIIAFSSPTELNDTEGDTWGGHVFVCDLDTPWDSHRVTSSAYPISVLEWDIEGKQLLVANTVGEVSVFTQKDYLLNEWTCIYTASFPGEHIIGASFFHNGRRAVMVDKKPDAPISERIQMLRCAPTLKGFGGVASEGACIVTATGLVGALVPPAEGTRATVTTDCLRPTRDHITAVSIAHK
;
A
#
# COMPACT_ATOMS: atom_id res chain seq x y z
N MET A 1 -10.57 29.23 11.76
CA MET A 1 -10.68 28.23 12.84
C MET A 1 -11.08 26.95 12.15
N ASP A 2 -10.11 26.07 11.92
CA ASP A 2 -10.38 24.81 11.23
C ASP A 2 -10.90 23.82 12.26
N LEU A 3 -12.20 23.51 12.15
CA LEU A 3 -12.86 22.55 13.02
C LEU A 3 -12.43 21.14 12.59
N ILE A 4 -11.50 20.54 13.33
CA ILE A 4 -11.14 19.14 13.17
C ILE A 4 -12.20 18.33 13.93
N TYR A 5 -13.10 17.70 13.19
CA TYR A 5 -14.05 16.74 13.74
C TYR A 5 -13.38 15.37 13.83
N SER A 6 -13.32 14.79 15.03
CA SER A 6 -12.96 13.38 15.22
C SER A 6 -14.17 12.61 15.73
N MET A 7 -14.59 11.57 15.01
CA MET A 7 -15.57 10.61 15.53
C MET A 7 -14.84 9.51 16.30
N ARG A 8 -15.07 9.41 17.62
CA ARG A 8 -14.74 8.22 18.39
C ARG A 8 -15.91 7.25 18.29
N ARG A 9 -15.68 6.02 17.82
CA ARG A 9 -16.67 4.95 17.83
C ARG A 9 -17.07 4.60 19.26
N LYS A 10 -18.26 4.00 19.41
CA LYS A 10 -18.69 3.36 20.66
C LYS A 10 -17.67 2.28 21.06
N PRO A 11 -17.54 1.97 22.37
CA PRO A 11 -16.65 0.92 22.84
C PRO A 11 -16.92 -0.38 22.09
N LEU A 12 -15.87 -1.02 21.60
CA LEU A 12 -15.92 -2.30 20.90
C LEU A 12 -16.51 -3.37 21.85
N LYS A 13 -17.34 -4.29 21.32
CA LYS A 13 -17.85 -5.43 22.10
C LYS A 13 -16.77 -6.50 22.31
N CYS A 14 -15.80 -6.55 21.40
CA CYS A 14 -14.62 -7.40 21.49
C CYS A 14 -13.44 -6.55 21.98
N GLU A 15 -12.60 -7.10 22.86
CA GLU A 15 -11.37 -6.43 23.29
C GLU A 15 -10.46 -6.23 22.07
N PRO A 16 -10.17 -4.98 21.66
CA PRO A 16 -9.22 -4.77 20.57
C PRO A 16 -7.84 -5.28 21.04
N PRO A 17 -7.04 -5.93 20.18
CA PRO A 17 -5.66 -6.29 20.52
C PRO A 17 -4.95 -5.03 21.03
N HIS A 18 -4.47 -5.08 22.25
CA HIS A 18 -4.08 -3.95 23.11
C HIS A 18 -3.61 -2.67 22.39
N PHE A 19 -4.51 -1.71 22.10
CA PHE A 19 -4.15 -0.36 21.62
C PHE A 19 -3.94 0.64 22.76
N GLU A 20 -3.92 0.20 24.03
CA GLU A 20 -3.93 1.11 25.19
C GLU A 20 -2.67 1.98 25.30
N SER A 21 -1.56 1.57 24.65
CA SER A 21 -0.32 2.34 24.63
C SER A 21 0.01 2.88 23.23
N VAL A 22 0.09 4.20 23.13
CA VAL A 22 0.58 4.91 21.93
C VAL A 22 2.07 4.61 21.65
N THR A 23 2.76 3.92 22.55
CA THR A 23 4.16 3.53 22.37
C THR A 23 4.35 2.03 22.15
N ASP A 24 3.29 1.24 22.03
CA ASP A 24 3.41 -0.19 21.78
C ASP A 24 3.93 -0.45 20.35
N PRO A 25 5.15 -1.03 20.18
CA PRO A 25 5.71 -1.33 18.87
C PRO A 25 5.01 -2.50 18.17
N GLU A 26 4.25 -3.33 18.88
CA GLU A 26 3.52 -4.47 18.29
C GLU A 26 2.18 -4.05 17.68
N VAL A 27 1.71 -2.84 18.00
CA VAL A 27 0.43 -2.31 17.53
C VAL A 27 0.59 -1.69 16.14
N VAL A 28 0.02 -2.37 15.14
CA VAL A 28 -0.08 -1.83 13.78
C VAL A 28 -1.20 -0.80 13.71
N ARG A 29 -0.82 0.45 13.44
CA ARG A 29 -1.76 1.56 13.32
C ARG A 29 -2.37 1.61 11.92
N PRO A 30 -3.57 2.21 11.79
CA PRO A 30 -4.09 2.62 10.49
C PRO A 30 -3.04 3.45 9.74
N ILE A 31 -2.82 3.11 8.48
CA ILE A 31 -1.90 3.79 7.57
C ILE A 31 -2.69 4.33 6.39
N CYS A 32 -2.19 5.38 5.76
CA CYS A 32 -2.76 5.91 4.53
C CYS A 32 -1.68 6.40 3.57
N THR A 33 -2.02 6.46 2.29
CA THR A 33 -1.16 6.98 1.22
C THR A 33 -2.02 7.57 0.11
N ILE A 34 -1.50 8.60 -0.56
CA ILE A 34 -2.21 9.34 -1.60
C ILE A 34 -1.54 9.10 -2.94
N SER A 35 -2.33 8.78 -3.96
CA SER A 35 -1.85 8.57 -5.32
C SER A 35 -1.70 9.88 -6.09
N THR A 36 -1.02 9.83 -7.23
CA THR A 36 -0.95 10.95 -8.19
C THR A 36 -2.28 11.25 -8.89
N CYS A 37 -3.29 10.39 -8.70
CA CYS A 37 -4.63 10.49 -9.28
C CYS A 37 -5.68 11.04 -8.30
N ASN A 38 -5.26 11.73 -7.23
CA ASN A 38 -6.17 12.28 -6.20
C ASN A 38 -6.96 11.22 -5.40
N ILE A 39 -6.47 9.98 -5.35
CA ILE A 39 -7.11 8.88 -4.61
C ILE A 39 -6.31 8.64 -3.33
N ILE A 40 -6.98 8.66 -2.17
CA ILE A 40 -6.40 8.20 -0.91
C ILE A 40 -6.72 6.72 -0.71
N ALA A 41 -5.71 5.92 -0.36
CA ALA A 41 -5.88 4.58 0.18
C ALA A 41 -5.60 4.63 1.68
N PHE A 42 -6.40 3.93 2.48
CA PHE A 42 -6.20 3.85 3.92
C PHE A 42 -6.62 2.49 4.48
N SER A 43 -5.94 2.07 5.55
CA SER A 43 -6.30 0.87 6.29
C SER A 43 -7.19 1.17 7.49
N SER A 44 -7.97 0.19 7.89
CA SER A 44 -8.81 0.23 9.09
C SER A 44 -8.80 -1.15 9.76
N PRO A 45 -8.72 -1.22 11.10
CA PRO A 45 -8.79 -2.48 11.83
C PRO A 45 -10.19 -3.11 11.82
N THR A 46 -11.20 -2.33 11.46
CA THR A 46 -12.62 -2.72 11.44
C THR A 46 -13.28 -2.26 10.15
N GLU A 47 -14.37 -2.87 9.72
CA GLU A 47 -15.11 -2.40 8.56
C GLU A 47 -15.79 -1.04 8.81
N LEU A 48 -15.88 -0.18 7.79
CA LEU A 48 -16.49 1.15 7.90
C LEU A 48 -17.99 1.09 8.24
N ASN A 49 -18.67 0.06 7.75
CA ASN A 49 -20.09 -0.17 7.99
C ASN A 49 -20.36 -1.04 9.23
N ASP A 50 -19.32 -1.42 9.99
CA ASP A 50 -19.49 -2.16 11.22
C ASP A 50 -20.09 -1.28 12.33
N THR A 51 -21.38 -1.46 12.58
CA THR A 51 -22.12 -0.79 13.65
C THR A 51 -22.12 -1.57 14.96
N GLU A 52 -21.81 -2.87 14.91
CA GLU A 52 -21.91 -3.78 16.04
C GLU A 52 -20.58 -3.92 16.79
N GLY A 53 -19.46 -3.60 16.13
CA GLY A 53 -18.12 -3.71 16.68
C GLY A 53 -17.58 -5.15 16.67
N ASP A 54 -18.05 -5.96 15.74
CA ASP A 54 -17.76 -7.39 15.63
C ASP A 54 -16.67 -7.70 14.59
N THR A 55 -16.25 -6.71 13.80
CA THR A 55 -15.23 -6.89 12.77
C THR A 55 -13.84 -6.57 13.31
N TRP A 56 -12.87 -7.44 13.03
CA TRP A 56 -11.47 -7.21 13.33
C TRP A 56 -10.58 -7.78 12.23
N GLY A 57 -9.56 -7.03 11.83
CA GLY A 57 -8.59 -7.47 10.83
C GLY A 57 -7.83 -6.32 10.19
N GLY A 58 -7.51 -6.46 8.92
CA GLY A 58 -6.92 -5.43 8.09
C GLY A 58 -7.79 -5.17 6.88
N HIS A 59 -8.50 -4.05 6.90
CA HIS A 59 -9.38 -3.64 5.79
C HIS A 59 -8.75 -2.46 5.06
N VAL A 60 -8.79 -2.47 3.73
CA VAL A 60 -8.29 -1.37 2.90
C VAL A 60 -9.43 -0.74 2.15
N PHE A 61 -9.49 0.59 2.21
CA PHE A 61 -10.46 1.41 1.53
C PHE A 61 -9.77 2.47 0.68
N VAL A 62 -10.48 2.93 -0.34
CA VAL A 62 -10.08 4.07 -1.16
C VAL A 62 -11.23 5.07 -1.29
N CYS A 63 -10.92 6.34 -1.44
CA CYS A 63 -11.85 7.36 -1.89
C CYS A 63 -11.13 8.44 -2.69
N ASP A 64 -11.90 9.17 -3.50
CA ASP A 64 -11.42 10.41 -4.10
C ASP A 64 -11.32 11.47 -2.98
N LEU A 65 -10.24 12.25 -2.99
CA LEU A 65 -10.05 13.34 -2.03
C LEU A 65 -11.12 14.44 -2.17
N ASP A 66 -11.78 14.56 -3.33
CA ASP A 66 -12.88 15.48 -3.56
C ASP A 66 -14.21 14.95 -3.00
N THR A 67 -14.33 13.62 -2.82
CA THR A 67 -15.51 12.97 -2.24
C THR A 67 -15.14 11.97 -1.13
N PRO A 68 -14.51 12.43 -0.03
CA PRO A 68 -13.96 11.56 1.01
C PRO A 68 -15.02 10.74 1.76
N TRP A 69 -16.30 11.16 1.69
CA TRP A 69 -17.43 10.44 2.25
C TRP A 69 -17.83 9.19 1.46
N ASP A 70 -17.39 9.06 0.20
CA ASP A 70 -17.70 7.93 -0.68
C ASP A 70 -16.52 6.95 -0.74
N SER A 71 -16.38 6.17 0.32
CA SER A 71 -15.29 5.20 0.48
C SER A 71 -15.65 3.81 -0.04
N HIS A 72 -14.75 3.22 -0.82
CA HIS A 72 -14.91 1.92 -1.46
C HIS A 72 -13.88 0.93 -0.93
N ARG A 73 -14.31 -0.30 -0.64
CA ARG A 73 -13.42 -1.34 -0.13
C ARG A 73 -12.59 -1.96 -1.26
N VAL A 74 -11.28 -2.01 -1.08
CA VAL A 74 -10.36 -2.72 -1.99
C VAL A 74 -10.22 -4.18 -1.55
N THR A 75 -9.95 -4.42 -0.27
CA THR A 75 -9.76 -5.78 0.26
C THR A 75 -9.97 -5.84 1.78
N SER A 76 -10.16 -7.06 2.29
CA SER A 76 -10.18 -7.39 3.72
C SER A 76 -9.21 -8.55 3.97
N SER A 77 -8.48 -8.49 5.07
CA SER A 77 -7.60 -9.54 5.58
C SER A 77 -7.92 -9.78 7.06
N ALA A 78 -7.65 -10.99 7.55
CA ALA A 78 -7.73 -11.28 8.98
C ALA A 78 -6.60 -10.60 9.77
N TYR A 79 -5.55 -10.15 9.08
CA TYR A 79 -4.34 -9.62 9.69
C TYR A 79 -4.19 -8.11 9.43
N PRO A 80 -3.61 -7.35 10.38
CA PRO A 80 -3.39 -5.92 10.21
C PRO A 80 -2.57 -5.59 8.96
N ILE A 81 -3.01 -4.57 8.23
CA ILE A 81 -2.30 -4.04 7.07
C ILE A 81 -1.14 -3.18 7.55
N SER A 82 0.08 -3.55 7.15
CA SER A 82 1.31 -2.89 7.56
C SER A 82 1.92 -2.01 6.46
N VAL A 83 1.56 -2.24 5.18
CA VAL A 83 2.05 -1.44 4.06
C VAL A 83 0.95 -1.19 3.02
N LEU A 84 0.88 0.06 2.56
CA LEU A 84 0.12 0.51 1.39
C LEU A 84 1.06 1.31 0.50
N GLU A 85 1.13 0.95 -0.78
CA GLU A 85 2.00 1.66 -1.73
C GLU A 85 1.35 1.76 -3.10
N TRP A 86 1.38 2.98 -3.67
CA TRP A 86 0.88 3.28 -5.00
C TRP A 86 2.02 3.16 -6.00
N ASP A 87 1.73 2.63 -7.18
CA ASP A 87 2.65 2.79 -8.30
C ASP A 87 2.75 4.27 -8.69
N ILE A 88 3.77 4.60 -9.48
CA ILE A 88 4.06 5.98 -9.83
C ILE A 88 2.94 6.65 -10.66
N GLU A 89 2.12 5.87 -11.34
CA GLU A 89 0.97 6.34 -12.11
C GLU A 89 -0.34 6.36 -11.31
N GLY A 90 -0.34 5.89 -10.06
CA GLY A 90 -1.53 5.83 -9.21
C GLY A 90 -2.62 4.87 -9.71
N LYS A 91 -2.25 3.85 -10.48
CA LYS A 91 -3.12 2.83 -11.08
C LYS A 91 -3.14 1.52 -10.30
N GLN A 92 -2.01 1.15 -9.71
CA GLN A 92 -1.86 -0.08 -8.94
C GLN A 92 -1.65 0.26 -7.47
N LEU A 93 -2.33 -0.49 -6.60
CA LEU A 93 -2.19 -0.40 -5.16
C LEU A 93 -1.63 -1.72 -4.62
N LEU A 94 -0.43 -1.68 -4.05
CA LEU A 94 0.15 -2.77 -3.29
C LEU A 94 -0.33 -2.70 -1.85
N VAL A 95 -0.81 -3.83 -1.36
CA VAL A 95 -1.25 -4.04 0.03
C VAL A 95 -0.45 -5.18 0.62
N ALA A 96 0.15 -4.97 1.80
CA ALA A 96 0.82 -6.04 2.53
C ALA A 96 0.47 -6.02 4.02
N ASN A 97 0.58 -7.19 4.66
CA ASN A 97 0.22 -7.36 6.06
C ASN A 97 1.36 -7.92 6.93
N THR A 98 1.06 -8.05 8.22
CA THR A 98 1.98 -8.50 9.26
C THR A 98 2.38 -9.97 9.18
N VAL A 99 1.70 -10.78 8.38
CA VAL A 99 1.98 -12.22 8.24
C VAL A 99 2.63 -12.59 6.90
N GLY A 100 2.96 -11.57 6.10
CA GLY A 100 3.72 -11.75 4.88
C GLY A 100 2.88 -11.95 3.62
N GLU A 101 1.58 -11.71 3.67
CA GLU A 101 0.75 -11.69 2.48
C GLU A 101 0.92 -10.34 1.78
N VAL A 102 1.13 -10.39 0.46
CA VAL A 102 1.25 -9.23 -0.41
C VAL A 102 0.29 -9.42 -1.58
N SER A 103 -0.49 -8.39 -1.88
CA SER A 103 -1.45 -8.40 -2.98
C SER A 103 -1.39 -7.08 -3.72
N VAL A 104 -1.45 -7.13 -5.05
CA VAL A 104 -1.47 -5.93 -5.90
C VAL A 104 -2.81 -5.84 -6.60
N PHE A 105 -3.45 -4.68 -6.47
CA PHE A 105 -4.79 -4.41 -6.98
C PHE A 105 -4.75 -3.31 -8.05
N THR A 106 -5.70 -3.37 -8.98
CA THR A 106 -5.99 -2.29 -9.94
C THR A 106 -7.48 -1.99 -9.94
N GLN A 107 -7.85 -0.79 -10.38
CA GLN A 107 -9.23 -0.49 -10.72
C GLN A 107 -9.67 -1.34 -11.91
N LYS A 108 -10.87 -1.92 -11.82
CA LYS A 108 -11.50 -2.60 -12.94
C LYS A 108 -12.18 -1.55 -13.81
N ASP A 109 -11.85 -1.51 -15.10
CA ASP A 109 -12.45 -0.59 -16.07
C ASP A 109 -12.40 0.90 -15.62
N TYR A 110 -11.36 1.28 -14.86
CA TYR A 110 -11.17 2.61 -14.27
C TYR A 110 -12.25 3.06 -13.28
N LEU A 111 -13.01 2.11 -12.72
CA LEU A 111 -14.02 2.37 -11.71
C LEU A 111 -13.40 2.40 -10.31
N LEU A 112 -13.52 3.53 -9.61
CA LEU A 112 -12.98 3.69 -8.25
C LEU A 112 -13.60 2.71 -7.24
N ASN A 113 -14.84 2.31 -7.47
CA ASN A 113 -15.61 1.43 -6.59
C ASN A 113 -15.41 -0.07 -6.87
N GLU A 114 -14.64 -0.44 -7.91
CA GLU A 114 -14.42 -1.84 -8.27
C GLU A 114 -12.92 -2.12 -8.47
N TRP A 115 -12.37 -2.99 -7.62
CA TRP A 115 -10.95 -3.34 -7.62
C TRP A 115 -10.76 -4.83 -7.87
N THR A 116 -9.71 -5.17 -8.63
CA THR A 116 -9.32 -6.54 -8.93
C THR A 116 -7.90 -6.80 -8.47
N CYS A 117 -7.71 -7.93 -7.79
CA CYS A 117 -6.38 -8.42 -7.44
C CYS A 117 -5.71 -8.97 -8.71
N ILE A 118 -4.59 -8.36 -9.12
CA ILE A 118 -3.84 -8.75 -10.31
C ILE A 118 -2.97 -9.97 -9.99
N TYR A 119 -2.27 -9.92 -8.84
CA TYR A 119 -1.44 -11.01 -8.37
C TYR A 119 -1.17 -10.90 -6.86
N THR A 120 -0.73 -12.01 -6.27
CA THR A 120 -0.32 -12.12 -4.88
C THR A 120 1.07 -12.70 -4.73
N ALA A 121 1.73 -12.38 -3.62
CA ALA A 121 2.97 -13.00 -3.16
C ALA A 121 2.82 -13.35 -1.67
N SER A 122 3.65 -14.29 -1.21
CA SER A 122 3.66 -14.72 0.19
C SER A 122 5.09 -14.83 0.69
N PHE A 123 5.32 -14.27 1.86
CA PHE A 123 6.56 -14.32 2.64
C PHE A 123 6.21 -14.92 4.02
N PRO A 124 5.99 -16.25 4.10
CA PRO A 124 5.35 -16.85 5.27
C PRO A 124 6.08 -16.53 6.58
N GLY A 125 5.36 -15.94 7.53
CA GLY A 125 5.90 -15.60 8.86
C GLY A 125 6.74 -14.32 8.89
N GLU A 126 6.81 -13.58 7.79
CA GLU A 126 7.54 -12.31 7.71
C GLU A 126 6.59 -11.12 7.87
N HIS A 127 6.89 -10.23 8.81
CA HIS A 127 6.18 -8.95 8.93
C HIS A 127 6.69 -7.99 7.86
N ILE A 128 5.84 -7.63 6.89
CA ILE A 128 6.19 -6.67 5.85
C ILE A 128 6.19 -5.26 6.43
N ILE A 129 7.30 -4.53 6.29
CA ILE A 129 7.47 -3.17 6.86
C ILE A 129 7.79 -2.11 5.81
N GLY A 130 8.00 -2.50 4.56
CA GLY A 130 8.18 -1.59 3.44
C GLY A 130 7.96 -2.26 2.10
N ALA A 131 7.47 -1.51 1.14
CA ALA A 131 7.32 -1.92 -0.25
C ALA A 131 7.56 -0.73 -1.18
N SER A 132 7.94 -1.01 -2.42
CA SER A 132 8.04 0.00 -3.47
C SER A 132 7.98 -0.64 -4.85
N PHE A 133 7.12 -0.13 -5.73
CA PHE A 133 7.09 -0.53 -7.14
C PHE A 133 8.43 -0.22 -7.83
N PHE A 134 8.82 -1.08 -8.76
CA PHE A 134 9.94 -0.79 -9.66
C PHE A 134 9.62 0.41 -10.55
N HIS A 135 10.62 1.27 -10.79
CA HIS A 135 10.46 2.33 -11.77
C HIS A 135 10.21 1.71 -13.15
N ASN A 136 9.09 2.09 -13.76
CA ASN A 136 8.73 1.68 -15.11
C ASN A 136 9.38 2.56 -16.21
N GLY A 137 10.42 3.32 -15.86
CA GLY A 137 11.09 4.27 -16.75
C GLY A 137 10.40 5.64 -16.82
N ARG A 138 9.49 5.92 -15.89
CA ARG A 138 8.91 7.24 -15.67
C ARG A 138 9.26 7.76 -14.28
N ARG A 139 9.30 9.08 -14.13
CA ARG A 139 9.49 9.78 -12.85
C ARG A 139 8.51 10.94 -12.77
N ALA A 140 7.70 10.97 -11.73
CA ALA A 140 6.85 12.11 -11.41
C ALA A 140 7.71 13.27 -10.89
N VAL A 141 7.52 14.46 -11.46
CA VAL A 141 8.11 15.71 -10.97
C VAL A 141 7.03 16.76 -10.82
N MET A 142 7.13 17.56 -9.77
CA MET A 142 6.26 18.72 -9.61
C MET A 142 6.70 19.83 -10.55
N VAL A 143 5.74 20.48 -11.18
CA VAL A 143 5.94 21.63 -12.06
C VAL A 143 5.29 22.84 -11.41
N ASP A 144 5.98 23.98 -11.47
CA ASP A 144 5.43 25.25 -11.01
C ASP A 144 4.24 25.65 -11.88
N LYS A 145 3.06 25.52 -11.29
CA LYS A 145 1.76 25.92 -11.82
C LYS A 145 1.08 26.82 -10.80
N LYS A 146 0.01 27.50 -11.22
CA LYS A 146 -0.76 28.35 -10.30
C LYS A 146 -1.33 27.51 -9.13
N PRO A 147 -1.48 28.07 -7.93
CA PRO A 147 -1.97 27.36 -6.74
C PRO A 147 -3.41 26.83 -6.81
N ASP A 148 -4.17 27.18 -7.84
CA ASP A 148 -5.53 26.70 -8.14
C ASP A 148 -5.56 25.56 -9.16
N ALA A 149 -4.45 25.26 -9.86
CA ALA A 149 -4.41 24.19 -10.83
C ALA A 149 -4.61 22.82 -10.16
N PRO A 150 -5.39 21.89 -10.73
CA PRO A 150 -5.52 20.53 -10.21
C PRO A 150 -4.16 19.86 -9.98
N ILE A 151 -4.04 19.02 -8.95
CA ILE A 151 -2.77 18.38 -8.59
C ILE A 151 -2.19 17.56 -9.76
N SER A 152 -3.05 16.91 -10.54
CA SER A 152 -2.69 16.15 -11.73
C SER A 152 -2.03 17.02 -12.81
N GLU A 153 -2.38 18.31 -12.91
CA GLU A 153 -1.76 19.26 -13.85
C GLU A 153 -0.41 19.81 -13.34
N ARG A 154 -0.12 19.63 -12.05
CA ARG A 154 1.17 19.98 -11.43
C ARG A 154 2.17 18.85 -11.48
N ILE A 155 1.78 17.66 -11.92
CA ILE A 155 2.65 16.50 -12.02
C ILE A 155 3.01 16.30 -13.49
N GLN A 156 4.31 16.31 -13.79
CA GLN A 156 4.82 15.94 -15.09
C GLN A 156 5.59 14.62 -14.98
N MET A 157 5.38 13.72 -15.94
CA MET A 157 6.11 12.46 -16.03
C MET A 157 7.32 12.63 -16.95
N LEU A 158 8.53 12.57 -16.37
CA LEU A 158 9.78 12.54 -17.12
C LEU A 158 10.20 11.10 -17.40
N ARG A 159 10.98 10.90 -18.47
CA ARG A 159 11.58 9.59 -18.76
C ARG A 159 12.82 9.38 -17.89
N CYS A 160 12.99 8.17 -17.37
CA CYS A 160 14.17 7.71 -16.66
C CYS A 160 14.52 6.28 -17.05
N ALA A 161 15.66 5.77 -16.60
CA ALA A 161 15.95 4.34 -16.73
C ALA A 161 15.01 3.55 -15.79
N PRO A 162 14.41 2.44 -16.25
CA PRO A 162 13.63 1.58 -15.38
C PRO A 162 14.52 0.80 -14.41
N THR A 163 13.97 0.43 -13.25
CA THR A 163 14.67 -0.38 -12.24
C THR A 163 14.95 -1.78 -12.76
N LEU A 164 13.94 -2.41 -13.37
CA LEU A 164 14.04 -3.75 -13.95
C LEU A 164 13.76 -3.67 -15.44
N LYS A 165 14.64 -4.29 -16.24
CA LYS A 165 14.48 -4.41 -17.69
C LYS A 165 14.22 -5.86 -18.05
N GLY A 166 13.12 -6.09 -18.75
CA GLY A 166 12.80 -7.37 -19.36
C GLY A 166 13.48 -7.55 -20.72
N PHE A 167 12.93 -8.50 -21.49
CA PHE A 167 13.38 -8.78 -22.84
C PHE A 167 13.31 -7.51 -23.73
N GLY A 168 14.34 -7.29 -24.56
CA GLY A 168 14.42 -6.12 -25.43
C GLY A 168 14.69 -4.79 -24.71
N GLY A 169 15.01 -4.80 -23.41
CA GLY A 169 15.31 -3.59 -22.64
C GLY A 169 14.08 -2.79 -22.21
N VAL A 170 12.88 -3.35 -22.39
CA VAL A 170 11.61 -2.76 -21.97
C VAL A 170 11.51 -2.81 -20.44
N ALA A 171 10.90 -1.79 -19.85
CA ALA A 171 10.65 -1.78 -18.40
C ALA A 171 9.79 -2.98 -18.00
N SER A 172 10.16 -3.65 -16.91
CA SER A 172 9.36 -4.70 -16.30
C SER A 172 8.67 -4.16 -15.07
N GLU A 173 7.39 -4.49 -14.92
CA GLU A 173 6.63 -4.21 -13.70
C GLU A 173 7.05 -5.15 -12.57
N GLY A 174 6.69 -4.77 -11.35
CA GLY A 174 7.02 -5.50 -10.13
C GLY A 174 7.27 -4.55 -8.98
N ALA A 175 7.60 -5.10 -7.81
CA ALA A 175 7.91 -4.33 -6.62
C ALA A 175 9.04 -4.99 -5.82
N CYS A 176 9.66 -4.21 -4.94
CA CYS A 176 10.46 -4.74 -3.85
C CYS A 176 9.67 -4.72 -2.54
N ILE A 177 10.00 -5.67 -1.68
CA ILE A 177 9.42 -5.88 -0.35
C ILE A 177 10.55 -5.94 0.64
N VAL A 178 10.36 -5.33 1.80
CA VAL A 178 11.29 -5.40 2.93
C VAL A 178 10.53 -5.85 4.17
N THR A 179 11.10 -6.82 4.86
CA THR A 179 10.50 -7.43 6.05
C THR A 179 11.22 -7.00 7.32
N ALA A 180 10.55 -7.17 8.47
CA ALA A 180 11.11 -6.88 9.78
C ALA A 180 12.35 -7.73 10.12
N THR A 181 12.51 -8.91 9.52
CA THR A 181 13.68 -9.78 9.76
C THR A 181 14.90 -9.41 8.91
N GLY A 182 14.75 -8.48 7.96
CA GLY A 182 15.77 -8.12 6.98
C GLY A 182 15.78 -8.96 5.71
N LEU A 183 14.76 -9.77 5.47
CA LEU A 183 14.50 -10.37 4.16
C LEU A 183 14.00 -9.28 3.19
N VAL A 184 14.59 -9.25 1.99
CA VAL A 184 14.18 -8.41 0.87
C VAL A 184 13.68 -9.31 -0.25
N GLY A 185 12.47 -9.03 -0.73
CA GLY A 185 11.88 -9.71 -1.88
C GLY A 185 11.84 -8.79 -3.10
N ALA A 186 12.10 -9.34 -4.27
CA ALA A 186 11.71 -8.75 -5.54
C ALA A 186 10.59 -9.62 -6.13
N LEU A 187 9.47 -9.00 -6.47
CA LEU A 187 8.30 -9.67 -7.03
C LEU A 187 7.94 -9.08 -8.39
N VAL A 188 7.62 -9.96 -9.32
CA VAL A 188 7.22 -9.63 -10.69
C VAL A 188 5.88 -10.31 -10.98
N PRO A 189 4.95 -9.66 -11.71
CA PRO A 189 3.69 -10.28 -12.11
C PRO A 189 3.93 -11.66 -12.78
N PRO A 190 3.05 -12.65 -12.55
CA PRO A 190 3.17 -13.94 -13.21
C PRO A 190 3.02 -13.84 -14.73
N ALA A 191 3.68 -14.75 -15.46
CA ALA A 191 3.35 -14.99 -16.86
C ALA A 191 1.99 -15.71 -16.99
N GLU A 192 1.67 -16.61 -16.05
CA GLU A 192 0.40 -17.34 -15.98
C GLU A 192 -0.06 -17.50 -14.52
N GLY A 193 -1.37 -17.38 -14.28
CA GLY A 193 -1.98 -17.50 -12.96
C GLY A 193 -1.95 -16.21 -12.15
N THR A 194 -2.08 -16.32 -10.82
CA THR A 194 -2.25 -15.18 -9.91
C THR A 194 -1.12 -15.02 -8.89
N ARG A 195 -0.10 -15.90 -8.90
CA ARG A 195 1.02 -15.83 -7.95
C ARG A 195 2.24 -15.20 -8.60
N ALA A 196 2.73 -14.11 -8.03
CA ALA A 196 3.93 -13.44 -8.50
C ALA A 196 5.16 -14.37 -8.49
N THR A 197 6.08 -14.11 -9.41
CA THR A 197 7.42 -14.69 -9.33
C THR A 197 8.20 -13.91 -8.29
N VAL A 198 8.68 -14.59 -7.26
CA VAL A 198 9.37 -13.98 -6.12
C VAL A 198 10.80 -14.49 -6.06
N THR A 199 11.75 -13.58 -5.93
CA THR A 199 13.12 -13.89 -5.51
C THR A 199 13.42 -13.13 -4.22
N THR A 200 14.19 -13.73 -3.32
CA THR A 200 14.45 -13.14 -2.00
C THR A 200 15.92 -13.22 -1.64
N ASP A 201 16.41 -12.21 -0.93
CA ASP A 201 17.75 -12.18 -0.36
C ASP A 201 17.73 -11.49 1.01
N CYS A 202 18.76 -11.73 1.82
CA CYS A 202 18.87 -11.11 3.14
C CYS A 202 19.76 -9.87 3.08
N LEU A 203 19.33 -8.76 3.67
CA LEU A 203 20.14 -7.55 3.80
C LEU A 203 21.44 -7.79 4.58
N ARG A 204 21.42 -8.78 5.48
CA ARG A 204 22.52 -9.16 6.35
C ARG A 204 22.55 -10.68 6.54
N PRO A 205 23.71 -11.28 6.86
CA PRO A 205 23.81 -12.71 7.12
C PRO A 205 22.96 -13.17 8.32
N THR A 206 22.74 -12.29 9.30
CA THR A 206 21.93 -12.54 10.49
C THR A 206 20.58 -11.84 10.36
N ARG A 207 19.51 -12.50 10.80
CA ARG A 207 18.20 -11.87 10.94
C ARG A 207 18.26 -10.82 12.05
N ASP A 208 17.83 -9.61 11.73
CA ASP A 208 17.77 -8.47 12.65
C ASP A 208 16.31 -8.09 12.90
N HIS A 209 16.06 -7.18 13.84
CA HIS A 209 14.75 -6.57 14.04
C HIS A 209 14.73 -5.17 13.43
N ILE A 210 14.41 -5.08 12.14
CA ILE A 210 14.27 -3.83 11.40
C ILE A 210 12.94 -3.19 11.77
N THR A 211 12.99 -1.95 12.25
CA THR A 211 11.80 -1.18 12.69
C THR A 211 11.34 -0.15 11.68
N ALA A 212 12.21 0.25 10.74
CA ALA A 212 11.92 1.29 9.77
C ALA A 212 12.64 1.02 8.46
N VAL A 213 11.96 1.36 7.36
CA VAL A 213 12.46 1.22 6.00
C VAL A 213 12.20 2.53 5.27
N SER A 214 13.19 2.96 4.49
CA SER A 214 13.04 4.05 3.53
C SER A 214 13.62 3.58 2.20
N ILE A 215 12.79 3.60 1.16
CA ILE A 215 13.18 3.22 -0.19
C ILE A 215 13.14 4.50 -1.01
N ALA A 216 14.27 4.78 -1.67
CA ALA A 216 14.40 5.93 -2.54
C ALA A 216 14.92 5.46 -3.90
N HIS A 217 14.27 5.95 -4.95
CA HIS A 217 14.77 5.79 -6.31
C HIS A 217 15.79 6.89 -6.61
N LYS A 218 16.85 6.56 -7.34
CA LYS A 218 17.86 7.53 -7.80
C LYS A 218 17.40 8.28 -9.03
#